data_AF-W9QYG3-F1
#
_entry.id   AF-W9QYG3-F1
#
_cell.length_a   1.000
_cell.length_b   1.000
_cell.length_c   1.000
_cell.angle_alpha   90.00
_cell.angle_beta   90.00
_cell.angle_gamma   90.00
#
_symmetry.space_group_name_H-M   'P 1'
#
loop_
_entity.id
_entity.type
_entity.pdbx_description
1 polymer ?
#
loop_
_entity_poly.entity_id
_entity_poly.type
_entity_poly.pdbx_seq_one_letter_code
_entity_poly.pdbx_strand_id
1 'polypeptide(L)'
;MWSLGEINANDIESWRSNTRTNLSSKMPLLSLNHVSFVCKSVSNSARFYEQVLGFVLIKRPSSFKFEGAWLFNYGIGIHLLESNTIPPKKGKKINPKDNHISFQCSDMKLVMQKLEEMNIEYATAVVEECGVTVDQLFFHDPDGYMIEICNCQNLPVLPLSACPLKLPSSTNTNAKCKSSSLYGRFLLVSHFYTLLAIFILKILHYLWRKMWCRQANLGDALLRRSRGYDYDGELVGGNDEHIYLRE
;
A
#
# COMPACT_ATOMS: atom_id res chain seq x y z
N MET A 1 12.12 22.29 -17.31
CA MET A 1 12.40 20.95 -16.77
C MET A 1 12.94 21.12 -15.36
N TRP A 2 12.15 20.79 -14.34
CA TRP A 2 12.61 20.85 -12.95
C TRP A 2 13.03 19.44 -12.54
N SER A 3 14.29 19.23 -12.15
CA SER A 3 14.66 17.96 -11.54
C SER A 3 14.00 17.90 -10.17
N LEU A 4 13.20 16.87 -9.93
CA LEU A 4 12.89 16.47 -8.56
C LEU A 4 14.18 15.98 -7.92
N GLY A 5 14.43 16.40 -6.69
CA GLY A 5 15.48 15.83 -5.85
C GLY A 5 14.91 14.61 -5.16
N GLU A 6 15.05 13.43 -5.76
CA GLU A 6 14.71 12.16 -5.09
C GLU A 6 15.58 12.02 -3.83
N ILE A 7 14.93 11.92 -2.66
CA ILE A 7 15.62 11.74 -1.39
C ILE A 7 16.22 10.33 -1.37
N ASN A 8 17.54 10.24 -1.54
CA ASN A 8 18.22 8.95 -1.65
C ASN A 8 18.59 8.39 -0.26
N ALA A 9 18.97 7.11 -0.20
CA ALA A 9 19.25 6.42 1.06
C ALA A 9 20.37 7.09 1.89
N ASN A 10 21.36 7.69 1.23
CA ASN A 10 22.47 8.38 1.90
C ASN A 10 22.02 9.72 2.50
N ASP A 11 21.07 10.43 1.86
CA ASP A 11 20.48 11.66 2.40
C ASP A 11 19.77 11.34 3.72
N ILE A 12 18.94 10.28 3.71
CA ILE A 12 18.19 9.79 4.87
C ILE A 12 19.14 9.41 6.01
N GLU A 13 20.27 8.76 5.71
CA GLU A 13 21.28 8.41 6.71
C GLU A 13 22.03 9.64 7.24
N SER A 14 22.33 10.63 6.38
CA SER A 14 22.97 11.90 6.79
C SER A 14 22.10 12.75 7.73
N TRP A 15 20.77 12.68 7.58
CA TRP A 15 19.82 13.41 8.43
C TRP A 15 19.47 12.65 9.72
N ARG A 16 19.82 11.36 9.82
CA ARG A 16 19.64 10.57 11.04
C ARG A 16 20.81 10.80 11.99
N SER A 17 20.57 11.57 13.05
CA SER A 17 21.48 11.58 14.19
C SER A 17 21.65 10.17 14.76
N ASN A 18 22.83 9.89 15.32
CA ASN A 18 23.22 8.58 15.87
C ASN A 18 22.42 8.12 17.12
N THR A 19 21.27 8.76 17.41
CA THR A 19 20.35 8.32 18.46
C THR A 19 19.69 7.01 18.08
N ARG A 20 20.02 5.92 18.79
CA ARG A 20 19.19 4.71 18.81
C ARG A 20 17.78 5.07 19.27
N THR A 21 16.84 5.12 18.33
CA THR A 21 15.44 5.43 18.61
C THR A 21 14.81 4.28 19.40
N ASN A 22 14.62 4.48 20.70
CA ASN A 22 13.84 3.58 21.53
C ASN A 22 12.42 3.50 20.97
N LEU A 23 12.01 2.33 20.45
CA LEU A 23 10.71 2.09 19.81
C LEU A 23 9.49 2.20 20.76
N SER A 24 9.68 2.74 21.96
CA SER A 24 8.83 2.52 23.13
C SER A 24 7.80 3.61 23.45
N SER A 25 7.73 4.71 22.68
CA SER A 25 6.74 5.78 22.91
C SER A 25 6.22 6.38 21.60
N LYS A 26 5.13 5.81 21.08
CA LYS A 26 4.39 6.38 19.93
C LYS A 26 3.62 7.62 20.39
N MET A 27 3.87 8.77 19.78
CA MET A 27 3.22 10.03 20.17
C MET A 27 1.68 9.91 20.11
N PRO A 28 0.93 10.36 21.14
CA PRO A 28 -0.51 10.20 21.27
C PRO A 28 -1.33 11.19 20.41
N LEU A 29 -0.73 11.75 19.35
CA LEU A 29 -1.40 12.65 18.41
C LEU A 29 -2.48 11.91 17.60
N LEU A 30 -3.64 12.54 17.42
CA LEU A 30 -4.76 11.97 16.67
C LEU A 30 -4.74 12.43 15.22
N SER A 31 -4.80 13.75 15.00
CA SER A 31 -4.78 14.43 13.71
C SER A 31 -4.15 15.82 13.85
N LEU A 32 -3.99 16.54 12.73
CA LEU A 32 -3.95 18.00 12.77
C LEU A 32 -5.31 18.51 13.27
N ASN A 33 -5.32 19.52 14.14
CA ASN A 33 -6.55 20.03 14.79
C ASN A 33 -7.03 21.35 14.18
N HIS A 34 -6.11 22.32 14.02
CA HIS A 34 -6.39 23.58 13.36
C HIS A 34 -5.11 24.19 12.78
N VAL A 35 -5.28 25.17 11.90
CA VAL A 35 -4.23 26.10 11.45
C VAL A 35 -4.60 27.52 11.88
N SER A 36 -3.60 28.37 12.13
CA SER A 36 -3.80 29.75 12.58
C SER A 36 -3.22 30.75 11.58
N PHE A 37 -4.04 31.71 11.14
CA PHE A 37 -3.63 32.80 10.26
C PHE A 37 -3.87 34.15 10.93
N VAL A 38 -2.95 35.09 10.71
CA VAL A 38 -3.09 36.47 11.18
C VAL A 38 -3.56 37.31 10.01
N CYS A 39 -4.79 37.79 10.08
CA CYS A 39 -5.46 38.50 9.01
C CYS A 39 -5.59 39.99 9.32
N LYS A 40 -5.61 40.83 8.28
CA LYS A 40 -5.92 42.27 8.43
C LYS A 40 -7.42 42.53 8.69
N SER A 41 -8.29 41.61 8.30
CA SER A 41 -9.74 41.73 8.47
C SER A 41 -10.39 40.36 8.59
N VAL A 42 -10.90 40.06 9.78
CA VAL A 42 -11.55 38.78 10.10
C VAL A 42 -12.77 38.54 9.21
N SER A 43 -13.56 39.58 8.93
CA SER A 43 -14.76 39.49 8.07
C SER A 43 -14.42 39.16 6.62
N ASN A 44 -13.37 39.77 6.04
CA ASN A 44 -12.95 39.50 4.67
C ASN A 44 -12.37 38.08 4.54
N SER A 45 -11.49 37.69 5.46
CA SER A 45 -10.83 36.38 5.39
C SER A 45 -11.79 35.25 5.76
N ALA A 46 -12.70 35.43 6.74
CA ALA A 46 -13.80 34.48 6.98
C ALA A 46 -14.68 34.31 5.74
N ARG A 47 -15.16 35.41 5.13
CA ARG A 47 -15.97 35.34 3.90
C ARG A 47 -15.28 34.56 2.78
N PHE A 48 -13.97 34.74 2.60
CA PHE A 48 -13.19 33.97 1.63
C PHE A 48 -13.17 32.47 1.97
N TYR A 49 -12.88 32.09 3.22
CA TYR A 49 -12.84 30.69 3.64
C TYR A 49 -14.22 30.02 3.55
N GLU A 50 -15.32 30.76 3.79
CA GLU A 50 -16.69 30.25 3.59
C GLU A 50 -17.07 30.15 2.10
N GLN A 51 -16.76 31.15 1.26
CA GLN A 51 -17.23 31.21 -0.14
C GLN A 51 -16.38 30.42 -1.14
N VAL A 52 -15.06 30.34 -0.94
CA VAL A 52 -14.14 29.59 -1.83
C VAL A 52 -13.92 28.17 -1.33
N LEU A 53 -13.76 28.01 -0.02
CA LEU A 53 -13.34 26.74 0.60
C LEU A 53 -14.43 26.05 1.41
N GLY A 54 -15.67 26.56 1.42
CA GLY A 54 -16.80 25.88 2.06
C GLY A 54 -16.65 25.67 3.57
N PHE A 55 -15.80 26.45 4.25
CA PHE A 55 -15.75 26.45 5.71
C PHE A 55 -17.03 27.06 6.31
N VAL A 56 -17.24 26.84 7.61
CA VAL A 56 -18.37 27.40 8.36
C VAL A 56 -17.87 28.08 9.62
N LEU A 57 -18.27 29.33 9.87
CA LEU A 57 -18.04 30.03 11.14
C LEU A 57 -18.65 29.25 12.33
N ILE A 58 -17.86 29.00 13.36
CA ILE A 58 -18.28 28.31 14.59
C ILE A 58 -18.19 29.21 15.83
N LYS A 59 -18.94 28.86 16.88
CA LYS A 59 -18.97 29.61 18.14
C LYS A 59 -17.59 29.64 18.80
N ARG A 60 -16.98 30.82 18.85
CA ARG A 60 -15.71 31.07 19.54
C ARG A 60 -15.85 30.90 21.07
N PRO A 61 -14.84 30.34 21.77
CA PRO A 61 -14.78 30.39 23.24
C PRO A 61 -14.78 31.83 23.77
N SER A 62 -15.63 32.11 24.76
CA SER A 62 -15.80 33.45 25.36
C SER A 62 -14.63 33.92 26.23
N SER A 63 -13.63 33.06 26.45
CA SER A 63 -12.39 33.39 27.16
C SER A 63 -11.39 34.19 26.32
N PHE A 64 -11.51 34.17 24.98
CA PHE A 64 -10.64 34.94 24.09
C PHE A 64 -11.09 36.41 23.99
N LYS A 65 -10.14 37.34 24.21
CA LYS A 65 -10.38 38.79 24.30
C LYS A 65 -9.77 39.64 23.16
N PHE A 66 -9.23 38.99 22.13
CA PHE A 66 -8.77 39.62 20.89
C PHE A 66 -9.87 39.56 19.81
N GLU A 67 -9.76 40.32 18.73
CA GLU A 67 -10.63 40.15 17.56
C GLU A 67 -10.16 38.99 16.70
N GLY A 68 -11.07 38.09 16.33
CA GLY A 68 -10.73 36.83 15.68
C GLY A 68 -11.91 35.87 15.57
N ALA A 69 -11.85 34.98 14.59
CA ALA A 69 -12.88 33.99 14.31
C ALA A 69 -12.33 32.56 14.35
N TRP A 70 -13.24 31.60 14.55
CA TRP A 70 -12.98 30.18 14.32
C TRP A 70 -13.92 29.72 13.22
N LEU A 71 -13.36 29.06 12.21
CA LEU A 71 -14.12 28.32 11.20
C LEU A 71 -13.76 26.84 11.29
N PHE A 72 -14.67 25.96 10.87
CA PHE A 72 -14.42 24.52 10.86
C PHE A 72 -15.14 23.82 9.71
N ASN A 73 -14.41 22.97 8.98
CA ASN A 73 -14.95 21.94 8.09
C ASN A 73 -13.87 20.86 7.87
N TYR A 74 -14.19 19.75 7.20
CA TYR A 74 -13.24 18.69 6.80
C TYR A 74 -12.42 18.06 7.94
N GLY A 75 -12.86 18.22 9.20
CA GLY A 75 -12.16 17.75 10.39
C GLY A 75 -11.07 18.70 10.93
N ILE A 76 -10.92 19.90 10.35
CA ILE A 76 -9.87 20.88 10.70
C ILE A 76 -10.46 22.26 10.99
N GLY A 77 -9.90 22.96 11.99
CA GLY A 77 -10.21 24.36 12.27
C GLY A 77 -9.33 25.35 11.50
N ILE A 78 -9.88 26.51 11.15
CA ILE A 78 -9.12 27.71 10.79
C ILE A 78 -9.35 28.76 11.89
N HIS A 79 -8.27 29.15 12.54
CA HIS A 79 -8.26 30.20 13.56
C HIS A 79 -7.75 31.50 12.95
N LEU A 80 -8.63 32.48 12.77
CA LEU A 80 -8.30 33.81 12.31
C LEU A 80 -8.04 34.73 13.51
N LEU A 81 -6.91 35.41 13.52
CA LEU A 81 -6.56 36.42 14.53
C LEU A 81 -6.35 37.76 13.82
N GLU A 82 -7.05 38.82 14.24
CA GLU A 82 -6.89 40.13 13.60
C GLU A 82 -5.60 40.82 14.06
N SER A 83 -4.84 41.39 13.13
CA SER A 83 -3.75 42.31 13.46
C SER A 83 -3.52 43.38 12.41
N ASN A 84 -3.33 44.61 12.89
CA ASN A 84 -2.94 45.77 12.09
C ASN A 84 -1.41 45.94 11.96
N THR A 85 -0.60 45.12 12.62
CA THR A 85 0.87 45.30 12.69
C THR A 85 1.67 44.43 11.71
N ILE A 86 1.03 43.44 11.07
CA ILE A 86 1.70 42.57 10.09
C ILE A 86 1.49 43.14 8.68
N PRO A 87 2.57 43.38 7.90
CA PRO A 87 2.42 43.76 6.50
C PRO A 87 1.83 42.56 5.72
N PRO A 88 0.75 42.74 4.94
CA PRO A 88 0.16 41.66 4.18
C PRO A 88 1.17 41.14 3.14
N LYS A 89 1.18 39.82 2.92
CA LYS A 89 1.99 39.16 1.89
C LYS A 89 1.45 39.36 0.47
N LYS A 90 0.26 39.97 0.37
CA LYS A 90 -0.45 40.34 -0.86
C LYS A 90 0.46 41.06 -1.86
N GLY A 91 0.36 40.69 -3.13
CA GLY A 91 1.23 41.19 -4.21
C GLY A 91 2.47 40.33 -4.47
N LYS A 92 2.75 39.30 -3.64
CA LYS A 92 3.64 38.22 -4.03
C LYS A 92 3.06 37.43 -5.21
N LYS A 93 3.90 37.16 -6.22
CA LYS A 93 3.60 36.19 -7.28
C LYS A 93 3.44 34.79 -6.67
N ILE A 94 2.46 34.02 -7.15
CA ILE A 94 2.23 32.63 -6.73
C ILE A 94 3.49 31.79 -7.03
N ASN A 95 3.99 31.11 -6.00
CA ASN A 95 5.12 30.19 -6.08
C ASN A 95 4.73 28.86 -5.41
N PRO A 96 4.52 27.76 -6.17
CA PRO A 96 4.22 26.44 -5.62
C PRO A 96 5.23 25.89 -4.60
N LYS A 97 6.41 26.52 -4.47
CA LYS A 97 7.47 26.15 -3.50
C LYS A 97 7.43 26.97 -2.19
N ASP A 98 6.52 27.94 -2.04
CA ASP A 98 6.31 28.65 -0.76
C ASP A 98 5.51 27.78 0.24
N ASN A 99 5.63 28.06 1.53
CA ASN A 99 4.87 27.38 2.59
C ASN A 99 3.36 27.59 2.42
N HIS A 100 2.60 26.49 2.42
CA HIS A 100 1.16 26.49 2.19
C HIS A 100 0.42 25.52 3.13
N ILE A 101 -0.92 25.63 3.14
CA ILE A 101 -1.80 24.54 3.55
C ILE A 101 -2.39 23.88 2.30
N SER A 102 -2.69 22.59 2.36
CA SER A 102 -3.20 21.81 1.22
C SER A 102 -4.53 21.15 1.58
N PHE A 103 -5.50 21.19 0.67
CA PHE A 103 -6.76 20.48 0.79
C PHE A 103 -6.97 19.47 -0.34
N GLN A 104 -7.39 18.27 0.02
CA GLN A 104 -7.88 17.28 -0.92
C GLN A 104 -9.22 17.72 -1.54
N CYS A 105 -9.34 17.66 -2.86
CA CYS A 105 -10.60 17.91 -3.56
C CYS A 105 -10.96 16.82 -4.58
N SER A 106 -12.26 16.68 -4.84
CA SER A 106 -12.84 15.80 -5.87
C SER A 106 -13.26 16.54 -7.14
N ASP A 107 -13.42 17.86 -7.09
CA ASP A 107 -13.78 18.70 -8.24
C ASP A 107 -12.98 20.01 -8.21
N MET A 108 -11.85 20.01 -8.91
CA MET A 108 -10.98 21.18 -9.04
C MET A 108 -11.67 22.34 -9.77
N LYS A 109 -12.60 22.04 -10.70
CA LYS A 109 -13.22 23.04 -11.58
C LYS A 109 -14.17 23.93 -10.81
N LEU A 110 -14.92 23.36 -9.86
CA LEU A 110 -15.77 24.13 -8.96
C LEU A 110 -14.96 25.14 -8.13
N VAL A 111 -13.75 24.77 -7.68
CA VAL A 111 -12.88 25.71 -6.93
C VAL A 111 -12.32 26.80 -7.86
N MET A 112 -11.85 26.43 -9.06
CA MET A 112 -11.40 27.41 -10.08
C MET A 112 -12.51 28.43 -10.39
N GLN A 113 -13.75 27.97 -10.61
CA GLN A 113 -14.90 28.85 -10.83
C GLN A 113 -15.12 29.82 -9.65
N LYS A 114 -14.96 29.38 -8.39
CA LYS A 114 -15.11 30.25 -7.22
C LYS A 114 -13.99 31.28 -7.08
N LEU A 115 -12.78 30.95 -7.51
CA LEU A 115 -11.67 31.91 -7.59
C LEU A 115 -11.94 32.96 -8.69
N GLU A 116 -12.44 32.54 -9.85
CA GLU A 116 -12.81 33.41 -10.97
C GLU A 116 -13.96 34.37 -10.62
N GLU A 117 -15.04 33.85 -10.00
CA GLU A 117 -16.15 34.66 -9.47
C GLU A 117 -15.69 35.74 -8.47
N MET A 118 -14.59 35.49 -7.75
CA MET A 118 -14.00 36.41 -6.77
C MET A 118 -12.80 37.21 -7.30
N ASN A 119 -12.44 37.08 -8.58
CA ASN A 119 -11.28 37.71 -9.23
C ASN A 119 -9.95 37.41 -8.49
N ILE A 120 -9.75 36.16 -8.07
CA ILE A 120 -8.55 35.69 -7.36
C ILE A 120 -7.61 34.99 -8.35
N GLU A 121 -6.39 35.48 -8.47
CA GLU A 121 -5.34 34.86 -9.28
C GLU A 121 -5.00 33.45 -8.74
N TYR A 122 -4.83 32.50 -9.66
CA TYR A 122 -4.40 31.14 -9.37
C TYR A 122 -3.37 30.64 -10.38
N ALA A 123 -2.64 29.59 -10.03
CA ALA A 123 -1.74 28.86 -10.92
C ALA A 123 -1.98 27.36 -10.79
N THR A 124 -1.97 26.62 -11.90
CA THR A 124 -2.09 25.17 -11.90
C THR A 124 -0.75 24.48 -12.16
N ALA A 125 -0.60 23.27 -11.65
CA ALA A 125 0.48 22.36 -11.99
C ALA A 125 -0.06 20.92 -12.12
N VAL A 126 0.70 20.07 -12.80
CA VAL A 126 0.41 18.64 -12.95
C VAL A 126 1.67 17.86 -12.62
N VAL A 127 1.54 16.82 -11.82
CA VAL A 127 2.58 15.84 -11.48
C VAL A 127 2.17 14.49 -12.07
N GLU A 128 3.08 13.81 -12.75
CA GLU A 128 2.87 12.46 -13.28
C GLU A 128 3.91 11.51 -12.68
N GLU A 129 3.46 10.45 -12.01
CA GLU A 129 4.32 9.44 -11.39
C GLU A 129 3.71 8.05 -11.59
N CYS A 130 4.49 7.09 -12.12
CA CYS A 130 4.05 5.72 -12.39
C CYS A 130 2.74 5.56 -13.20
N GLY A 131 2.37 6.56 -14.01
CA GLY A 131 1.10 6.60 -14.76
C GLY A 131 -0.12 7.07 -13.96
N VAL A 132 0.11 7.61 -12.76
CA VAL A 132 -0.87 8.38 -11.98
C VAL A 132 -0.64 9.86 -12.22
N THR A 133 -1.71 10.59 -12.53
CA THR A 133 -1.71 12.05 -12.63
C THR A 133 -2.23 12.66 -11.33
N VAL A 134 -1.57 13.71 -10.85
CA VAL A 134 -2.03 14.59 -9.78
C VAL A 134 -2.13 16.02 -10.30
N ASP A 135 -3.32 16.60 -10.16
CA ASP A 135 -3.62 17.99 -10.43
C ASP A 135 -3.39 18.82 -9.17
N GLN A 136 -2.75 19.97 -9.31
CA GLN A 136 -2.51 20.93 -8.23
C GLN A 136 -2.98 22.33 -8.65
N LEU A 137 -3.62 23.06 -7.74
CA LEU A 137 -4.13 24.41 -7.91
C LEU A 137 -3.66 25.26 -6.73
N PHE A 138 -2.90 26.32 -7.02
CA PHE A 138 -2.28 27.20 -6.04
C PHE A 138 -2.84 28.61 -6.14
N PHE A 139 -3.21 29.21 -5.01
CA PHE A 139 -3.67 30.60 -4.93
C PHE A 139 -3.34 31.20 -3.57
N HIS A 140 -3.69 32.48 -3.38
CA HIS A 140 -3.54 33.19 -2.12
C HIS A 140 -4.89 33.50 -1.46
N ASP A 141 -4.91 33.49 -0.13
CA ASP A 141 -5.98 34.10 0.66
C ASP A 141 -5.90 35.65 0.61
N PRO A 142 -6.88 36.39 1.19
CA PRO A 142 -6.91 37.86 1.14
C PRO A 142 -5.68 38.57 1.72
N ASP A 143 -4.93 37.91 2.62
CA ASP A 143 -3.75 38.43 3.31
C ASP A 143 -2.43 37.95 2.69
N GLY A 144 -2.48 36.95 1.81
CA GLY A 144 -1.35 36.40 1.06
C GLY A 144 -0.73 35.13 1.67
N TYR A 145 -1.51 34.34 2.41
CA TYR A 145 -1.16 32.95 2.73
C TYR A 145 -1.46 32.05 1.53
N MET A 146 -0.52 31.17 1.18
CA MET A 146 -0.62 30.31 0.00
C MET A 146 -1.42 29.04 0.34
N ILE A 147 -2.32 28.66 -0.56
CA ILE A 147 -3.23 27.52 -0.41
C ILE A 147 -3.08 26.65 -1.66
N GLU A 148 -2.85 25.36 -1.44
CA GLU A 148 -2.95 24.32 -2.45
C GLU A 148 -4.33 23.62 -2.35
N ILE A 149 -4.89 23.30 -3.51
CA ILE A 149 -5.89 22.25 -3.68
C ILE A 149 -5.25 21.17 -4.56
N CYS A 150 -5.32 19.91 -4.16
CA CYS A 150 -4.83 18.81 -4.98
C CYS A 150 -5.71 17.56 -4.91
N ASN A 151 -5.46 16.62 -5.81
CA ASN A 151 -5.92 15.23 -5.69
C ASN A 151 -4.77 14.27 -5.33
N CYS A 152 -3.82 14.74 -4.50
CA CYS A 152 -2.60 14.03 -4.10
C CYS A 152 -2.82 12.61 -3.55
N GLN A 153 -4.01 12.30 -3.00
CA GLN A 153 -4.39 10.95 -2.56
C GLN A 153 -4.34 9.87 -3.66
N ASN A 154 -4.24 10.27 -4.93
CA ASN A 154 -4.05 9.36 -6.05
C ASN A 154 -2.68 8.65 -5.97
N LEU A 155 -1.67 9.29 -5.37
CA LEU A 155 -0.32 8.74 -5.20
C LEU A 155 -0.23 7.85 -3.95
N PRO A 156 0.53 6.73 -4.01
CA PRO A 156 0.69 5.84 -2.87
C PRO A 156 1.64 6.45 -1.82
N VAL A 157 1.15 6.63 -0.58
CA VAL A 157 2.00 7.08 0.53
C VAL A 157 2.91 5.94 1.00
N LEU A 158 4.10 5.85 0.40
CA LEU A 158 5.12 4.85 0.70
C LEU A 158 6.14 5.41 1.72
N PRO A 159 6.29 4.81 2.91
CA PRO A 159 7.26 5.30 3.89
C PRO A 159 8.68 4.86 3.51
N LEU A 160 9.64 5.80 3.52
CA LEU A 160 11.07 5.57 3.23
C LEU A 160 11.81 4.74 4.33
N SER A 161 11.07 4.07 5.21
CA SER A 161 11.56 3.18 6.26
C SER A 161 10.42 2.34 6.84
N ALA A 162 10.73 1.26 7.56
CA ALA A 162 9.77 0.30 8.11
C ALA A 162 8.88 0.82 9.28
N CYS A 163 8.70 2.14 9.41
CA CYS A 163 7.91 2.78 10.46
C CYS A 163 6.40 2.70 10.14
N PRO A 164 5.55 2.14 11.04
CA PRO A 164 4.10 2.03 10.78
C PRO A 164 3.38 3.38 10.71
N LEU A 165 2.92 3.75 9.52
CA LEU A 165 2.08 4.93 9.28
C LEU A 165 0.72 4.84 10.00
N LYS A 166 0.22 5.96 10.50
CA LYS A 166 -1.19 6.15 10.85
C LYS A 166 -1.91 6.70 9.61
N LEU A 167 -2.57 5.84 8.84
CA LEU A 167 -3.50 6.29 7.79
C LEU A 167 -4.88 6.57 8.40
N PRO A 168 -5.66 7.55 7.88
CA PRO A 168 -7.06 7.73 8.27
C PRO A 168 -7.87 6.46 7.97
N SER A 169 -8.74 6.06 8.91
CA SER A 169 -9.66 4.94 8.70
C SER A 169 -10.75 5.35 7.70
N SER A 170 -10.66 4.86 6.46
CA SER A 170 -11.59 5.19 5.39
C SER A 170 -12.98 4.58 5.61
N THR A 171 -13.90 5.36 6.18
CA THR A 171 -15.32 5.03 6.27
C THR A 171 -16.02 5.21 4.92
N ASN A 172 -15.58 4.48 3.89
CA ASN A 172 -16.39 4.26 2.69
C ASN A 172 -16.02 2.95 1.99
N THR A 173 -16.95 2.01 1.95
CA THR A 173 -16.81 0.75 1.22
C THR A 173 -17.02 0.97 -0.29
N ASN A 174 -16.37 0.14 -1.11
CA ASN A 174 -16.48 0.08 -2.58
C ASN A 174 -15.53 0.95 -3.44
N ALA A 175 -14.48 1.55 -2.88
CA ALA A 175 -13.30 1.95 -3.66
C ALA A 175 -12.29 0.79 -3.82
N LYS A 176 -12.60 -0.22 -4.65
CA LYS A 176 -11.63 -1.30 -5.00
C LYS A 176 -10.58 -0.81 -6.00
N CYS A 177 -9.70 0.09 -5.56
CA CYS A 177 -8.43 0.29 -6.27
C CYS A 177 -7.63 -1.02 -6.22
N LYS A 178 -7.49 -1.69 -7.35
CA LYS A 178 -6.73 -2.94 -7.46
C LYS A 178 -5.24 -2.61 -7.47
N SER A 179 -4.62 -2.56 -6.29
CA SER A 179 -3.18 -2.78 -6.17
C SER A 179 -2.87 -4.24 -6.54
N SER A 180 -2.84 -4.52 -7.84
CA SER A 180 -2.40 -5.80 -8.40
C SER A 180 -1.09 -5.59 -9.13
N SER A 181 -0.01 -5.43 -8.35
CA SER A 181 1.35 -5.62 -8.86
C SER A 181 1.42 -6.99 -9.54
N LEU A 182 1.60 -6.99 -10.86
CA LEU A 182 1.59 -8.21 -11.67
C LEU A 182 2.75 -9.14 -11.27
N TYR A 183 3.89 -8.57 -10.86
CA TYR A 183 5.05 -9.28 -10.34
C TYR A 183 4.73 -10.14 -9.10
N GLY A 184 3.96 -9.62 -8.14
CA GLY A 184 3.60 -10.35 -6.93
C GLY A 184 2.76 -11.60 -7.20
N ARG A 185 1.88 -11.56 -8.20
CA ARG A 185 1.08 -12.73 -8.60
C ARG A 185 1.90 -13.78 -9.33
N PHE A 186 2.81 -13.38 -10.23
CA PHE A 186 3.67 -14.33 -10.95
C PHE A 186 4.57 -15.14 -10.01
N LEU A 187 5.17 -14.49 -9.00
CA LEU A 187 6.03 -15.16 -8.01
C LEU A 187 5.27 -16.19 -7.17
N LEU A 188 4.11 -15.82 -6.60
CA LEU A 188 3.28 -16.74 -5.80
C LEU A 188 2.77 -17.93 -6.61
N VAL A 189 2.31 -17.70 -7.84
CA VAL A 189 1.81 -18.76 -8.73
C VAL A 189 2.94 -19.72 -9.14
N SER A 190 4.13 -19.19 -9.44
CA SER A 190 5.33 -19.99 -9.73
C SER A 190 5.74 -20.87 -8.54
N HIS A 191 5.74 -20.32 -7.32
CA HIS A 191 6.03 -21.09 -6.10
C HIS A 191 4.99 -22.19 -5.84
N PHE A 192 3.71 -21.94 -6.12
CA PHE A 192 2.66 -22.95 -5.94
C PHE A 192 2.81 -24.11 -6.94
N TYR A 193 3.08 -23.83 -8.22
CA TYR A 193 3.28 -24.87 -9.23
C TYR A 193 4.57 -25.67 -9.00
N THR A 194 5.66 -25.04 -8.55
CA THR A 194 6.90 -25.76 -8.23
C THR A 194 6.75 -26.66 -7.01
N LEU A 195 6.08 -26.21 -5.93
CA LEU A 195 5.76 -27.06 -4.79
C LEU A 195 4.84 -28.23 -5.17
N LEU A 196 3.83 -27.98 -6.01
CA LEU A 196 2.93 -29.02 -6.52
C LEU A 196 3.67 -30.04 -7.39
N ALA A 197 4.58 -29.60 -8.26
CA ALA A 197 5.42 -30.49 -9.07
C ALA A 197 6.34 -31.35 -8.20
N ILE A 198 6.98 -30.79 -7.17
CA ILE A 198 7.80 -31.54 -6.20
C ILE A 198 6.95 -32.57 -5.45
N PHE A 199 5.72 -32.24 -5.08
CA PHE A 199 4.80 -33.17 -4.42
C PHE A 199 4.37 -34.32 -5.34
N ILE A 200 4.01 -34.02 -6.59
CA ILE A 200 3.68 -35.03 -7.62
C ILE A 200 4.88 -35.94 -7.90
N LEU A 201 6.09 -35.39 -8.05
CA LEU A 201 7.32 -36.17 -8.23
C LEU A 201 7.63 -37.08 -7.03
N LYS A 202 7.37 -36.63 -5.80
CA LYS A 202 7.47 -37.49 -4.60
C LYS A 202 6.45 -38.63 -4.60
N ILE A 203 5.21 -38.36 -5.02
CA ILE A 203 4.17 -39.41 -5.18
C ILE A 203 4.58 -40.40 -6.27
N LEU A 204 5.01 -39.94 -7.44
CA LEU A 204 5.43 -40.80 -8.55
C LEU A 204 6.65 -41.66 -8.17
N HIS A 205 7.64 -41.11 -7.47
CA HIS A 205 8.79 -41.88 -6.97
C HIS A 205 8.39 -42.90 -5.88
N TYR A 206 7.45 -42.57 -5.00
CA TYR A 206 6.88 -43.53 -4.04
C TYR A 206 6.12 -44.67 -4.75
N LEU A 207 5.29 -44.35 -5.74
CA LEU A 207 4.56 -45.33 -6.54
C LEU A 207 5.51 -46.21 -7.37
N TRP A 208 6.54 -45.62 -7.99
CA TRP A 208 7.61 -46.37 -8.68
C TRP A 208 8.27 -47.35 -7.70
N ARG A 209 8.75 -46.90 -6.53
CA ARG A 209 9.35 -47.78 -5.52
C ARG A 209 8.41 -48.92 -5.13
N LYS A 210 7.12 -48.64 -4.93
CA LYS A 210 6.09 -49.63 -4.58
C LYS A 210 5.81 -50.63 -5.71
N MET A 211 5.85 -50.20 -6.97
CA MET A 211 5.75 -51.07 -8.15
C MET A 211 7.01 -51.90 -8.36
N TRP A 212 8.19 -51.31 -8.17
CA TRP A 212 9.48 -52.00 -8.30
C TRP A 212 9.65 -53.09 -7.25
N CYS A 213 9.27 -52.85 -5.98
CA CYS A 213 9.22 -53.91 -4.97
C CYS A 213 8.24 -55.04 -5.34
N ARG A 214 7.11 -54.73 -6.01
CA ARG A 214 6.19 -55.76 -6.51
C ARG A 214 6.79 -56.55 -7.68
N GLN A 215 7.46 -55.89 -8.64
CA GLN A 215 8.12 -56.57 -9.76
C GLN A 215 9.34 -57.38 -9.31
N ALA A 216 10.13 -56.91 -8.35
CA ALA A 216 11.22 -57.67 -7.74
C ALA A 216 10.69 -58.95 -7.07
N ASN A 217 9.61 -58.84 -6.27
CA ASN A 217 8.99 -60.00 -5.63
C ASN A 217 8.36 -60.97 -6.63
N LEU A 218 7.80 -60.50 -7.75
CA LEU A 218 7.34 -61.39 -8.84
C LEU A 218 8.52 -62.04 -9.58
N GLY A 219 9.62 -61.31 -9.81
CA GLY A 219 10.84 -61.84 -10.43
C GLY A 219 11.45 -62.96 -9.58
N ASP A 220 11.54 -62.76 -8.27
CA ASP A 220 12.06 -63.76 -7.33
C ASP A 220 11.11 -64.99 -7.23
N ALA A 221 9.79 -64.77 -7.27
CA ALA A 221 8.81 -65.87 -7.33
C ALA A 221 8.90 -66.68 -8.64
N LEU A 222 9.16 -66.02 -9.77
CA LEU A 222 9.36 -66.69 -11.07
C LEU A 222 10.73 -67.39 -11.14
N LEU A 223 11.79 -66.82 -10.59
CA LEU A 223 13.13 -67.44 -10.48
C LEU A 223 13.20 -68.61 -9.49
N ARG A 224 12.24 -68.70 -8.57
CA ARG A 224 11.99 -69.91 -7.74
C ARG A 224 11.14 -70.96 -8.47
N ARG A 225 10.37 -70.56 -9.49
CA ARG A 225 9.55 -71.47 -10.31
C ARG A 225 10.27 -71.99 -11.55
N SER A 226 11.26 -71.26 -12.08
CA SER A 226 12.14 -71.72 -13.17
C SER A 226 13.32 -72.54 -12.67
N ARG A 227 13.70 -72.41 -11.38
CA ARG A 227 14.57 -73.37 -10.69
C ARG A 227 13.74 -74.51 -10.11
N GLY A 228 13.10 -75.27 -11.00
CA GLY A 228 12.65 -76.62 -10.70
C GLY A 228 13.87 -77.52 -10.53
N TYR A 229 14.41 -77.55 -9.31
CA TYR A 229 15.37 -78.58 -8.91
C TYR A 229 14.61 -79.82 -8.45
N ASP A 230 14.10 -80.57 -9.42
CA ASP A 230 14.17 -82.02 -9.30
C ASP A 230 15.56 -82.42 -9.81
N TYR A 231 16.33 -83.12 -8.99
CA TYR A 231 17.49 -83.89 -9.44
C TYR A 231 17.27 -85.32 -8.98
N ASP A 232 17.05 -86.18 -9.99
CA ASP A 232 17.44 -87.58 -10.11
C ASP A 232 17.58 -88.37 -8.79
N GLY A 233 16.65 -89.30 -8.58
CA GLY A 233 16.72 -90.25 -7.48
C GLY A 233 17.68 -91.41 -7.72
N GLU A 234 17.80 -92.28 -6.72
CA GLU A 234 18.37 -93.61 -6.85
C GLU A 234 17.40 -94.63 -6.23
N LEU A 235 17.34 -95.84 -6.80
CA LEU A 235 16.37 -96.89 -6.47
C LEU A 235 17.05 -98.07 -5.79
N VAL A 236 16.54 -98.53 -4.64
CA VAL A 236 16.79 -99.88 -4.11
C VAL A 236 15.53 -100.44 -3.43
N GLY A 237 15.11 -101.65 -3.81
CA GLY A 237 14.05 -102.44 -3.16
C GLY A 237 12.62 -102.13 -3.64
N GLY A 238 11.95 -102.94 -4.46
CA GLY A 238 12.39 -104.16 -5.16
C GLY A 238 11.62 -105.42 -4.73
N ASN A 239 11.15 -106.18 -5.74
CA ASN A 239 10.69 -107.57 -5.67
C ASN A 239 9.32 -107.79 -4.95
N ASP A 240 8.44 -108.73 -5.35
CA ASP A 240 8.41 -109.55 -6.59
C ASP A 240 7.01 -110.18 -6.83
N GLU A 241 6.94 -111.01 -7.88
CA GLU A 241 5.96 -112.08 -8.16
C GLU A 241 4.61 -111.72 -8.82
N HIS A 242 3.99 -112.61 -9.61
CA HIS A 242 4.42 -113.53 -10.70
C HIS A 242 3.13 -114.18 -11.29
N ILE A 243 3.25 -115.21 -12.15
CA ILE A 243 2.19 -116.17 -12.56
C ILE A 243 1.20 -115.58 -13.60
N TYR A 244 1.30 -115.90 -14.91
CA TYR A 244 0.82 -117.12 -15.61
C TYR A 244 -0.72 -117.30 -15.53
N LEU A 245 -1.50 -117.74 -16.52
CA LEU A 245 -1.38 -118.20 -17.92
C LEU A 245 -2.80 -118.01 -18.55
N ARG A 246 -3.17 -118.33 -19.80
CA ARG A 246 -2.61 -119.03 -20.98
C ARG A 246 -3.25 -118.36 -22.22
N GLU A 247 -2.72 -118.40 -23.44
CA GLU A 247 -1.50 -119.02 -23.99
C GLU A 247 -0.49 -117.97 -24.47
#